data_AF-A0AAU9UNQ4-F1
#
_entry.id   AF-A0AAU9UNQ4-F1
#
_cell.length_a   1.000
_cell.length_b   1.000
_cell.length_c   1.000
_cell.angle_alpha   90.00
_cell.angle_beta   90.00
_cell.angle_gamma   90.00
#
_symmetry.space_group_name_H-M   'P 1'
#
loop_
_entity.id
_entity.type
_entity.pdbx_description
1 polymer ?
#
loop_
_entity_poly.entity_id
_entity_poly.type
_entity_poly.pdbx_seq_one_letter_code
_entity_poly.pdbx_strand_id
1 'polypeptide(L)'
;MTSSDHNGICFQIGLKRLGNTGLDHSITIADINEIQNINEIDDTIAKLHNIIETACRKSIPRTKDTNRLSLPWWSEGLAVLKRKVATRKRRIRCAAPLRHEKVVGEYLEVKNKYEIEAKIAQVSSWKAFCGKQNREGMWKGIYSVIGRTVKKEDEPPLVVNDMELDAKSSARLMA
;
A
#
# COMPACT_ATOMS: atom_id res chain seq x y z
N MET A 1 -32.95 -19.14 -23.89
CA MET A 1 -33.39 -18.42 -22.68
C MET A 1 -32.58 -18.96 -21.51
N THR A 2 -31.47 -18.32 -21.18
CA THR A 2 -30.64 -18.67 -20.02
C THR A 2 -30.65 -17.48 -19.08
N SER A 3 -31.51 -17.59 -18.06
CA SER A 3 -31.57 -16.71 -16.91
C SER A 3 -30.17 -16.60 -16.30
N SER A 4 -29.57 -15.42 -16.39
CA SER A 4 -28.30 -15.15 -15.72
C SER A 4 -28.62 -14.87 -14.26
N ASP A 5 -28.35 -15.87 -13.42
CA ASP A 5 -28.42 -15.74 -11.96
C ASP A 5 -27.32 -14.75 -11.52
N HIS A 6 -27.68 -13.46 -11.49
CA HIS A 6 -26.90 -12.43 -10.82
C HIS A 6 -26.97 -12.70 -9.32
N ASN A 7 -26.08 -13.57 -8.83
CA ASN A 7 -25.88 -13.77 -7.40
C ASN A 7 -25.26 -12.49 -6.83
N GLY A 8 -26.12 -11.55 -6.42
CA GLY A 8 -25.71 -10.31 -5.78
C GLY A 8 -24.96 -10.62 -4.50
N ILE A 9 -23.66 -10.35 -4.48
CA ILE A 9 -22.85 -10.41 -3.26
C ILE A 9 -23.28 -9.21 -2.41
N CYS A 10 -24.24 -9.44 -1.52
CA CYS A 10 -24.68 -8.45 -0.54
C CYS A 10 -23.67 -8.43 0.61
N PHE A 11 -22.84 -7.39 0.69
CA PHE A 11 -22.04 -7.15 1.88
C PHE A 11 -22.95 -6.63 2.97
N GLN A 12 -23.20 -7.47 3.98
CA GLN A 12 -23.87 -7.04 5.20
C GLN A 12 -22.87 -6.19 5.98
N ILE A 13 -22.84 -4.87 5.71
CA ILE A 13 -22.16 -3.92 6.57
C ILE A 13 -22.93 -3.92 7.89
N GLY A 14 -22.44 -4.71 8.84
CA GLY A 14 -22.91 -4.69 10.21
C GLY A 14 -22.58 -3.34 10.83
N LEU A 15 -23.42 -2.34 10.57
CA LEU A 15 -23.49 -1.14 11.40
C LEU A 15 -23.95 -1.62 12.77
N LYS A 16 -22.98 -1.97 13.64
CA LYS A 16 -23.25 -2.11 15.07
C LYS A 16 -23.99 -0.84 15.48
N ARG A 17 -25.21 -1.01 15.97
CA ARG A 17 -26.06 0.06 16.52
C ARG A 17 -25.15 0.97 17.33
N LEU A 18 -24.88 2.17 16.82
CA LEU A 18 -24.07 3.16 17.51
C LEU A 18 -24.79 3.41 18.83
N GLY A 19 -24.26 2.83 19.90
CA GLY A 19 -24.77 3.06 21.24
C GLY A 19 -24.65 4.55 21.49
N ASN A 20 -25.81 5.21 21.58
CA ASN A 20 -26.05 6.58 22.00
C ASN A 20 -24.77 7.42 22.11
N THR A 21 -24.13 7.71 20.97
CA THR A 21 -22.99 8.62 20.96
C THR A 21 -23.59 10.00 21.13
N GLY A 22 -23.40 10.61 22.31
CA GLY A 22 -23.75 12.00 22.60
C GLY A 22 -23.21 12.94 21.53
N LEU A 23 -24.03 13.13 20.50
CA LEU A 23 -23.90 14.08 19.42
C LEU A 23 -25.14 14.95 19.61
N ASP A 24 -25.01 15.94 20.49
CA ASP A 24 -26.08 16.87 20.89
C ASP A 24 -26.46 17.85 19.76
N HIS A 25 -26.25 17.45 18.50
CA HIS A 25 -26.51 18.24 17.30
C HIS A 25 -27.39 17.40 16.38
N SER A 26 -28.63 17.17 16.80
CA SER A 26 -29.65 16.58 15.96
C SER A 26 -30.18 17.64 15.01
N ILE A 27 -29.88 17.54 13.72
CA ILE A 27 -30.67 18.24 12.71
C ILE A 27 -31.98 17.47 12.63
N THR A 28 -33.05 18.12 13.08
CA THR A 28 -34.39 17.55 13.08
C THR A 28 -35.05 17.78 11.73
N ILE A 29 -35.99 16.92 11.33
CA ILE A 29 -36.74 17.07 10.08
C ILE A 29 -37.52 18.41 10.07
N ALA A 30 -37.90 18.90 11.25
CA ALA A 30 -38.50 20.22 11.43
C ALA A 30 -37.57 21.37 10.99
N ASP A 31 -36.29 21.31 11.37
CA ASP A 31 -35.29 22.34 11.03
C ASP A 31 -35.03 22.43 9.52
N ILE A 32 -35.27 21.33 8.77
CA ILE A 32 -35.14 21.28 7.32
C ILE A 32 -36.37 21.89 6.64
N ASN A 33 -37.56 21.73 7.24
CA ASN A 33 -38.82 22.24 6.71
C ASN A 33 -39.02 23.74 6.96
N GLU A 34 -38.30 24.33 7.92
CA GLU A 34 -38.35 25.77 8.23
C GLU A 34 -37.38 26.62 7.40
N ILE A 35 -36.57 26.01 6.54
CA ILE A 35 -35.58 26.71 5.71
C ILE A 35 -36.31 27.52 4.63
N GLN A 36 -36.13 28.85 4.66
CA GLN A 36 -36.72 29.74 3.67
C GLN A 36 -35.67 30.47 2.82
N ASN A 37 -34.40 30.44 3.23
CA ASN A 37 -33.31 31.18 2.59
C ASN A 37 -32.18 30.26 2.10
N ILE A 38 -31.51 30.65 1.01
CA ILE A 38 -30.37 29.94 0.43
C ILE A 38 -29.20 29.84 1.41
N ASN A 39 -28.95 30.91 2.18
CA ASN A 39 -27.86 30.90 3.19
C ASN A 39 -28.12 29.89 4.32
N GLU A 40 -29.39 29.69 4.68
CA GLU A 40 -29.78 28.71 5.70
C GLU A 40 -29.61 27.27 5.20
N ILE A 41 -29.80 27.04 3.89
CA ILE A 41 -29.49 25.76 3.23
C ILE A 41 -28.00 25.46 3.37
N ASP A 42 -27.13 26.38 3.01
CA ASP A 42 -25.68 26.18 3.08
C ASP A 42 -25.21 25.92 4.53
N ASP A 43 -25.78 26.64 5.49
CA ASP A 43 -25.51 26.42 6.92
C ASP A 43 -25.96 25.03 7.40
N THR A 44 -27.12 24.55 6.95
CA THR A 44 -27.60 23.20 7.31
C THR A 44 -26.75 22.10 6.65
N ILE A 45 -26.33 22.30 5.41
CA ILE A 45 -25.41 21.38 4.70
C ILE A 45 -24.06 21.31 5.42
N ALA A 46 -23.50 22.47 5.81
CA ALA A 46 -22.24 22.51 6.55
C ALA A 46 -22.36 21.77 7.89
N LYS A 47 -23.47 21.93 8.62
CA LYS A 47 -23.75 21.21 9.85
C LYS A 47 -23.86 19.69 9.62
N LEU A 48 -24.60 19.26 8.60
CA LEU A 48 -24.70 17.84 8.22
C LEU A 48 -23.34 17.24 7.90
N HIS A 49 -22.55 17.94 7.07
CA HIS A 49 -21.21 17.52 6.70
C HIS A 49 -20.31 17.34 7.93
N ASN A 50 -20.36 18.29 8.88
CA ASN A 50 -19.61 18.21 10.12
C ASN A 50 -20.05 17.03 11.01
N ILE A 51 -21.34 16.72 11.08
CA ILE A 51 -21.84 15.56 11.82
C ILE A 51 -21.31 14.26 11.21
N ILE A 52 -21.38 14.13 9.88
CA ILE A 52 -20.86 12.96 9.17
C ILE A 52 -19.35 12.84 9.39
N GLU A 53 -18.61 13.94 9.24
CA GLU A 53 -17.16 13.93 9.42
C GLU A 53 -16.77 13.55 10.86
N THR A 54 -17.44 14.11 11.86
CA THR A 54 -17.18 13.80 13.27
C THR A 54 -17.56 12.36 13.61
N ALA A 55 -18.68 11.86 13.09
CA ALA A 55 -19.08 10.46 13.24
C ALA A 55 -18.05 9.52 12.60
N CYS A 56 -17.62 9.80 11.38
CA CYS A 56 -16.58 9.04 10.67
C CYS A 56 -15.24 9.07 11.41
N ARG A 57 -14.79 10.23 11.92
CA ARG A 57 -13.56 10.34 12.71
C ARG A 57 -13.62 9.54 14.01
N LYS A 58 -14.80 9.39 14.62
CA LYS A 58 -15.01 8.61 15.84
C LYS A 58 -15.14 7.11 15.56
N SER A 59 -15.81 6.73 14.47
CA SER A 59 -16.12 5.33 14.15
C SER A 59 -15.00 4.62 13.38
N ILE A 60 -14.27 5.35 12.53
CA ILE A 60 -13.19 4.80 11.71
C ILE A 60 -11.88 4.91 12.51
N PRO A 61 -11.26 3.78 12.91
CA PRO A 61 -9.99 3.81 13.61
C PRO A 61 -8.91 4.40 12.70
N ARG A 62 -8.31 5.54 13.10
CA ARG A 62 -7.14 6.09 12.41
C ARG A 62 -5.93 5.25 12.76
N THR A 63 -5.50 4.38 11.84
CA THR A 63 -4.21 3.71 11.95
C THR A 63 -3.13 4.79 11.91
N LYS A 64 -2.51 5.06 13.06
CA LYS A 64 -1.27 5.82 13.07
C LYS A 64 -0.22 4.85 12.51
N ASP A 65 0.34 5.15 11.34
CA ASP A 65 1.51 4.44 10.83
C ASP A 65 2.73 4.76 11.71
N THR A 66 2.72 4.26 12.95
CA THR A 66 3.84 4.39 13.90
C THR A 66 4.94 3.38 13.59
N ASN A 67 4.63 2.37 12.79
CA ASN A 67 5.62 1.45 12.28
C ASN A 67 6.39 2.17 11.16
N ARG A 68 7.43 2.91 11.55
CA ARG A 68 8.53 3.20 10.64
C ARG A 68 8.98 1.85 10.11
N LEU A 69 8.61 1.54 8.86
CA LEU A 69 9.00 0.34 8.15
C LEU A 69 10.53 0.37 8.02
N SER A 70 11.21 -0.11 9.06
CA SER A 70 12.64 -0.31 9.03
C SER A 70 12.88 -1.48 8.08
N LEU A 71 13.76 -1.27 7.11
CA LEU A 71 14.10 -2.32 6.16
C LEU A 71 14.62 -3.54 6.96
N PRO A 72 14.30 -4.78 6.55
CA PRO A 72 14.69 -5.98 7.29
C PRO A 72 16.22 -6.14 7.48
N TRP A 73 17.02 -5.55 6.59
CA TRP A 73 18.47 -5.53 6.66
C TRP A 73 19.06 -4.33 7.42
N TRP A 74 18.21 -3.40 7.86
CA TRP A 74 18.65 -2.17 8.53
C TRP A 74 18.93 -2.43 10.00
N SER A 75 20.20 -2.36 10.39
CA SER A 75 20.63 -2.54 11.77
C SER A 75 21.02 -1.22 12.44
N GLU A 76 21.00 -1.20 13.78
CA GLU A 76 21.47 -0.05 14.55
C GLU A 76 22.97 0.23 14.28
N GLY A 77 23.77 -0.81 14.04
CA GLY A 77 25.17 -0.69 13.64
C GLY A 77 25.34 0.11 12.33
N LEU A 78 24.52 -0.20 11.31
CA LEU A 78 24.49 0.56 10.06
C LEU A 78 24.01 2.01 10.27
N ALA A 79 23.02 2.22 11.15
CA ALA A 79 22.54 3.56 11.49
C ALA A 79 23.63 4.42 12.14
N VAL A 80 24.44 3.84 13.04
CA VAL A 80 25.61 4.49 13.64
C VAL A 80 26.66 4.81 12.57
N LEU A 81 26.93 3.86 11.66
CA LEU A 81 27.93 4.04 10.62
C LEU A 81 27.51 5.12 9.61
N LYS A 82 26.24 5.16 9.21
CA LYS A 82 25.65 6.23 8.39
C LYS A 82 25.76 7.60 9.08
N ARG A 83 25.50 7.67 10.39
CA ARG A 83 25.71 8.90 11.18
C ARG A 83 27.18 9.35 11.13
N LYS A 84 28.13 8.43 11.31
CA LYS A 84 29.57 8.73 11.22
C LYS A 84 29.95 9.28 9.84
N VAL A 85 29.46 8.69 8.76
CA VAL A 85 29.67 9.20 7.39
C VAL A 85 29.14 10.62 7.25
N ALA A 86 27.92 10.90 7.72
CA ALA A 86 27.33 12.24 7.67
C ALA A 86 28.14 13.28 8.48
N THR A 87 28.59 12.92 9.69
CA THR A 87 29.46 13.77 10.52
C THR A 87 30.77 14.08 9.82
N ARG A 88 31.43 13.08 9.22
CA ARG A 88 32.70 13.25 8.51
C ARG A 88 32.52 14.10 7.25
N LYS A 89 31.44 13.88 6.49
CA LYS A 89 31.07 14.73 5.33
C LYS A 89 30.90 16.19 5.75
N ARG A 90 30.26 16.45 6.89
CA ARG A 90 30.10 17.82 7.42
C ARG A 90 31.45 18.44 7.79
N ARG A 91 32.39 17.67 8.35
CA ARG A 91 33.74 18.16 8.71
C ARG A 91 34.54 18.64 7.51
N ILE A 92 34.40 18.02 6.34
CA ILE A 92 35.06 18.48 5.10
C ILE A 92 34.72 19.94 4.80
N ARG A 93 33.44 20.32 4.93
CA ARG A 93 32.98 21.69 4.66
C ARG A 93 33.64 22.74 5.56
N CYS A 94 34.02 22.37 6.77
CA CYS A 94 34.62 23.27 7.75
C CYS A 94 36.14 23.11 7.87
N ALA A 95 36.77 22.29 7.02
CA ALA A 95 38.19 22.00 7.11
C ALA A 95 39.03 23.12 6.50
N ALA A 96 40.09 23.52 7.19
CA ALA A 96 41.11 24.42 6.64
C ALA A 96 41.87 23.74 5.49
N PRO A 97 42.36 24.48 4.47
CA PRO A 97 43.02 23.90 3.28
C PRO A 97 44.14 22.92 3.62
N LEU A 98 44.99 23.25 4.59
CA LEU A 98 46.12 22.42 5.03
C LEU A 98 45.72 21.02 5.53
N ARG A 99 44.51 20.88 6.09
CA ARG A 99 44.00 19.61 6.64
C ARG A 99 42.90 18.99 5.79
N HIS A 100 42.53 19.63 4.69
CA HIS A 100 41.39 19.24 3.87
C HIS A 100 41.58 17.84 3.29
N GLU A 101 42.74 17.55 2.72
CA GLU A 101 43.06 16.25 2.13
C GLU A 101 42.95 15.11 3.15
N LYS A 102 43.53 15.29 4.34
CA LYS A 102 43.43 14.30 5.44
C LYS A 102 41.97 14.05 5.83
N VAL A 103 41.17 15.11 6.00
CA VAL A 103 39.76 15.00 6.40
C VAL A 103 38.92 14.31 5.32
N VAL A 104 39.24 14.53 4.05
CA VAL A 104 38.63 13.84 2.91
C VAL A 104 39.00 12.36 2.91
N GLY A 105 40.26 12.01 3.14
CA GLY A 105 40.72 10.62 3.26
C GLY A 105 39.97 9.86 4.36
N GLU A 106 39.90 10.43 5.57
CA GLU A 106 39.15 9.85 6.69
C GLU A 106 37.65 9.66 6.37
N TYR A 107 37.05 10.57 5.60
CA TYR A 107 35.67 10.42 5.15
C TYR A 107 35.50 9.26 4.16
N LEU A 108 36.39 9.16 3.18
CA LEU A 108 36.33 8.11 2.14
C LEU A 108 36.48 6.72 2.75
N GLU A 109 37.37 6.54 3.72
CA GLU A 109 37.52 5.28 4.46
C GLU A 109 36.23 4.86 5.17
N VAL A 110 35.64 5.79 5.94
CA VAL A 110 34.40 5.53 6.69
C VAL A 110 33.22 5.31 5.74
N LYS A 111 33.18 6.03 4.63
CA LYS A 111 32.16 5.85 3.58
C LYS A 111 32.28 4.48 2.93
N ASN A 112 33.48 4.06 2.55
CA ASN A 112 33.70 2.75 1.92
C ASN A 112 33.29 1.63 2.88
N LYS A 113 33.69 1.73 4.16
CA LYS A 113 33.25 0.79 5.20
C LYS A 113 31.73 0.71 5.31
N TYR A 114 31.03 1.84 5.29
CA TYR A 114 29.57 1.88 5.29
C TYR A 114 28.96 1.16 4.07
N GLU A 115 29.48 1.43 2.88
CA GLU A 115 28.95 0.85 1.65
C GLU A 115 29.13 -0.67 1.59
N ILE A 116 30.29 -1.17 2.04
CA ILE A 116 30.57 -2.60 2.12
C ILE A 116 29.58 -3.28 3.10
N GLU A 117 29.47 -2.77 4.33
CA GLU A 117 28.58 -3.32 5.35
C GLU A 117 27.11 -3.27 4.91
N ALA A 118 26.68 -2.18 4.27
CA ALA A 118 25.33 -2.05 3.76
C ALA A 118 25.03 -3.08 2.66
N LYS A 119 25.96 -3.31 1.72
CA LYS A 119 25.82 -4.35 0.69
C LYS A 119 25.75 -5.74 1.30
N ILE A 120 26.61 -6.04 2.28
CA ILE A 120 26.59 -7.34 3.00
C ILE A 120 25.25 -7.53 3.71
N ALA A 121 24.74 -6.52 4.40
CA ALA A 121 23.45 -6.58 5.08
C ALA A 121 22.29 -6.80 4.11
N GLN A 122 22.28 -6.11 2.97
CA GLN A 122 21.29 -6.31 1.91
C GLN A 122 21.31 -7.75 1.37
N VAL A 123 22.49 -8.23 0.98
CA VAL A 123 22.66 -9.58 0.41
C VAL A 123 22.31 -10.66 1.44
N SER A 124 22.74 -10.51 2.69
CA SER A 124 22.45 -11.47 3.75
C SER A 124 20.96 -11.51 4.09
N SER A 125 20.29 -10.37 4.18
CA SER A 125 18.84 -10.32 4.35
C SER A 125 18.10 -10.91 3.16
N TRP A 126 18.59 -10.69 1.94
CA TRP A 126 17.98 -11.29 0.75
C TRP A 126 18.14 -12.82 0.75
N LYS A 127 19.34 -13.32 1.06
CA LYS A 127 19.59 -14.76 1.24
C LYS A 127 18.70 -15.35 2.32
N ALA A 128 18.55 -14.68 3.46
CA ALA A 128 17.68 -15.11 4.56
C ALA A 128 16.21 -15.11 4.16
N PHE A 129 15.77 -14.14 3.35
CA PHE A 129 14.43 -14.10 2.79
C PHE A 129 14.18 -15.28 1.85
N CYS A 130 15.09 -15.53 0.90
CA CYS A 130 14.99 -16.68 0.00
C CYS A 130 15.00 -18.02 0.75
N GLY A 131 15.80 -18.17 1.80
CA GLY A 131 15.86 -19.40 2.59
C GLY A 131 14.60 -19.70 3.42
N LYS A 132 13.75 -18.69 3.69
CA LYS A 132 12.44 -18.89 4.34
C LYS A 132 11.36 -19.40 3.38
N GLN A 133 11.58 -19.26 2.06
CA GLN A 133 10.64 -19.68 1.02
C GLN A 133 10.86 -21.15 0.65
N ASN A 134 10.42 -22.08 1.51
CA ASN A 134 10.68 -23.51 1.33
C ASN A 134 9.52 -24.34 0.74
N ARG A 135 8.40 -23.75 0.27
CA ARG A 135 7.31 -24.55 -0.34
C ARG A 135 6.63 -23.95 -1.56
N GLU A 136 6.96 -22.72 -1.91
CA GLU A 136 6.37 -22.04 -3.06
C GLU A 136 7.51 -21.41 -3.85
N GLY A 137 7.69 -21.79 -5.12
CA GLY A 137 8.72 -21.18 -5.96
C GLY A 137 8.55 -19.66 -5.93
N MET A 138 9.67 -18.92 -5.94
CA MET A 138 9.69 -17.44 -5.90
C MET A 138 8.67 -16.81 -6.87
N TRP A 139 8.43 -17.49 -7.98
CA TRP A 139 7.52 -17.13 -9.05
C TRP A 139 6.05 -17.44 -8.78
N LYS A 140 5.71 -18.44 -7.95
CA LYS A 140 4.32 -18.85 -7.72
C LYS A 140 3.52 -17.78 -6.97
N GLY A 141 4.13 -17.08 -6.01
CA GLY A 141 3.49 -15.93 -5.36
C GLY A 141 3.24 -14.78 -6.35
N ILE A 142 4.24 -14.46 -7.17
CA ILE A 142 4.15 -13.41 -8.19
C ILE A 142 3.09 -13.77 -9.25
N TYR A 143 3.13 -14.98 -9.79
CA TYR A 143 2.16 -15.46 -10.78
C TYR A 143 0.74 -15.62 -10.21
N SER A 144 0.58 -15.98 -8.94
CA SER A 144 -0.75 -16.02 -8.31
C SER A 144 -1.38 -14.63 -8.22
N VAL A 145 -0.59 -13.60 -7.90
CA VAL A 145 -1.07 -12.22 -7.88
C VAL A 145 -1.43 -11.76 -9.29
N ILE A 146 -0.54 -11.98 -10.27
CA ILE A 146 -0.77 -11.59 -11.67
C ILE A 146 -2.01 -12.30 -12.23
N GLY A 147 -2.12 -13.62 -12.05
CA GLY A 147 -3.25 -14.42 -12.54
C GLY A 147 -4.60 -14.11 -11.89
N ARG A 148 -4.61 -13.52 -10.69
CA ARG A 148 -5.84 -13.00 -10.05
C ARG A 148 -6.26 -11.64 -10.60
N THR A 149 -5.29 -10.83 -11.04
CA THR A 149 -5.52 -9.46 -11.53
C THR A 149 -5.83 -9.39 -13.02
N VAL A 150 -5.28 -10.31 -13.82
CA VAL A 150 -5.51 -10.35 -15.25
C VAL A 150 -6.81 -11.12 -15.50
N LYS A 151 -7.80 -10.47 -16.14
CA LYS A 151 -8.92 -11.22 -16.72
C LYS A 151 -8.34 -12.15 -17.76
N LYS A 152 -8.54 -13.46 -17.60
CA LYS A 152 -8.21 -14.42 -18.65
C LYS A 152 -9.10 -14.05 -19.84
N GLU A 153 -8.50 -13.51 -20.91
CA GLU A 153 -9.24 -13.41 -22.16
C GLU A 153 -9.47 -14.85 -22.61
N ASP A 154 -10.72 -15.16 -22.96
CA ASP A 154 -11.04 -16.49 -23.47
C ASP A 154 -10.18 -16.73 -24.71
N GLU A 155 -9.44 -17.84 -24.70
CA GLU A 155 -8.62 -18.23 -25.83
C GLU A 155 -9.53 -18.31 -27.07
N PRO A 156 -9.17 -17.64 -28.18
CA PRO A 156 -10.06 -17.57 -29.33
C PRO A 156 -10.37 -18.99 -29.83
N PRO A 157 -11.61 -19.25 -30.28
CA PRO A 157 -11.98 -20.57 -30.78
C PRO A 157 -11.04 -21.00 -31.91
N LEU A 158 -10.73 -22.30 -31.94
CA LEU A 158 -9.83 -22.86 -32.96
C LEU A 158 -10.45 -22.67 -34.34
N VAL A 159 -9.70 -22.04 -35.25
CA VAL A 159 -10.10 -21.90 -36.65
C VAL A 159 -9.47 -23.03 -37.44
N VAL A 160 -10.30 -23.89 -38.03
CA VAL A 160 -9.85 -24.93 -38.96
C VAL A 160 -10.58 -24.71 -40.29
N ASN A 161 -9.80 -24.51 -41.36
CA ASN A 161 -10.33 -24.22 -42.71
C ASN A 161 -11.29 -23.02 -42.72
N ASP A 162 -10.88 -21.90 -42.14
CA ASP A 162 -11.65 -20.64 -42.05
C ASP A 162 -13.00 -20.73 -41.32
N MET A 163 -13.26 -21.83 -40.60
CA MET A 163 -14.44 -21.98 -39.73
C MET A 163 -14.03 -22.00 -38.26
N GLU A 164 -14.65 -21.12 -37.47
CA GLU A 164 -14.53 -21.13 -36.01
C GLU A 164 -15.26 -22.35 -35.43
N LEU A 165 -14.50 -23.22 -34.74
CA LEU A 165 -15.04 -24.42 -34.12
C LEU A 165 -15.68 -24.11 -32.77
N ASP A 166 -16.84 -24.73 -32.49
CA ASP A 166 -17.45 -24.70 -31.16
C ASP A 166 -16.55 -25.40 -30.11
N ALA A 167 -16.71 -25.04 -28.83
CA ALA A 167 -15.93 -25.59 -27.72
C ALA A 167 -15.92 -27.14 -27.67
N LYS A 168 -17.04 -27.80 -27.95
CA LYS A 168 -17.19 -29.26 -27.96
C LYS A 168 -16.47 -29.90 -29.14
N SER A 169 -16.55 -29.26 -30.31
CA SER A 169 -15.89 -29.71 -31.53
C SER A 169 -14.37 -29.54 -31.43
N SER A 170 -13.92 -28.42 -30.86
CA SER A 170 -12.51 -28.14 -30.55
C SER A 170 -11.91 -29.16 -29.56
N ALA A 171 -12.63 -29.47 -28.47
CA ALA A 171 -12.18 -30.46 -27.48
C ALA A 171 -12.03 -31.87 -28.06
N ARG A 172 -12.88 -32.24 -29.04
CA ARG A 172 -12.80 -33.53 -29.74
C ARG A 172 -11.62 -33.62 -30.70
N LEU A 173 -11.19 -32.50 -31.27
CA LEU A 173 -10.03 -32.43 -32.15
C LEU A 173 -8.72 -32.58 -31.37
N MET A 174 -8.71 -32.11 -30.12
CA MET A 174 -7.54 -32.09 -29.23
C MET A 174 -7.42 -33.34 -28.33
N ALA A 175 -8.42 -34.23 -28.33
CA ALA A 175 -8.44 -35.49 -27.58
C ALA A 175 -7.82 -36.62 -28.38
#